data_AF-A0A8J6NUJ9-F1
#
_entry.id   AF-A0A8J6NUJ9-F1
#
_cell.length_a   1.000
_cell.length_b   1.000
_cell.length_c   1.000
_cell.angle_alpha   90.00
_cell.angle_beta   90.00
_cell.angle_gamma   90.00
#
_symmetry.space_group_name_H-M   'P 1'
#
loop_
_entity.id
_entity.type
_entity.pdbx_description
1 polymer ?
#
loop_
_entity_poly.entity_id
_entity_poly.type
_entity_poly.pdbx_seq_one_letter_code
_entity_poly.pdbx_strand_id
1 'polypeptide(L)'
;MDSDLEIFVDAGFIYLPLLFDPVIATEIQALTAPAASTAPVALPLSSGPQGSKTVIEIQGKHFVKTMNLESIVANYQRIYPYSFQQLRRTCLRKHHLTEEGDRLQAYRTLRTILFEVMPYFIRKNKRLERKKLDEKEILNLIGRKVLIPRRYYEEAAAFLDLDPLRKMLKDLDEQKPLLKPLDSGLLPASKLRQWFHEAVSASVILSESERLRQTLHLREQLRHTDQEQVAILLYIAETGSLELDDFGFLRKGFHNEYLVYKRTGKYVLKDYYGRSYLFPDCRVAVSTAGPFRPVVIEKYKHPFLFRHAAGQEICLQDFTPPSEFNADTAIRVLEEGITALLYSYDCRRRNGYHSLDPTRCYVRTIEFVDYRI
;
A
#
# COMPACT_ATOMS: atom_id res chain seq x y z
N MET A 1 -17.03 17.62 -28.78
CA MET A 1 -15.81 18.36 -29.20
C MET A 1 -15.37 17.72 -30.51
N ASP A 2 -16.03 18.16 -31.59
CA ASP A 2 -15.89 17.64 -32.96
C ASP A 2 -14.97 18.54 -33.77
N SER A 3 -13.78 18.80 -33.23
CA SER A 3 -12.71 19.43 -33.98
C SER A 3 -11.89 18.33 -34.62
N ASP A 4 -11.87 18.28 -35.95
CA ASP A 4 -10.96 17.48 -36.78
C ASP A 4 -9.51 17.98 -36.64
N LEU A 5 -9.00 17.90 -35.40
CA LEU A 5 -7.62 18.18 -35.09
C LEU A 5 -6.80 17.02 -35.64
N GLU A 6 -6.07 17.30 -36.72
CA GLU A 6 -5.07 16.38 -37.28
C GLU A 6 -3.89 16.32 -36.31
N ILE A 7 -3.63 15.13 -35.79
CA ILE A 7 -2.54 14.86 -34.86
C ILE A 7 -1.50 14.06 -35.63
N PHE A 8 -0.22 14.44 -35.51
CA PHE A 8 0.84 13.63 -36.07
C PHE A 8 1.38 12.66 -35.02
N VAL A 9 1.62 11.41 -35.43
CA VAL A 9 2.25 10.41 -34.57
C VAL A 9 3.49 9.86 -35.27
N ASP A 10 4.59 9.80 -34.53
CA ASP A 10 5.81 9.15 -34.98
C ASP A 10 6.63 8.61 -33.81
N ALA A 11 7.26 7.45 -34.01
CA ALA A 11 8.10 6.77 -33.03
C ALA A 11 7.50 6.68 -31.60
N GLY A 12 6.17 6.51 -31.49
CA GLY A 12 5.47 6.42 -30.21
C GLY A 12 5.18 7.75 -29.51
N PHE A 13 5.38 8.90 -30.19
CA PHE A 13 5.09 10.23 -29.66
C PHE A 13 3.94 10.92 -30.39
N ILE A 14 3.15 11.66 -29.63
CA ILE A 14 2.13 12.59 -30.15
C ILE A 14 2.80 13.92 -30.46
N TYR A 15 2.55 14.42 -31.65
CA TYR A 15 2.93 15.73 -32.12
C TYR A 15 1.67 16.57 -32.34
N LEU A 16 1.57 17.71 -31.65
CA LEU A 16 0.42 18.61 -31.77
C LEU A 16 0.74 19.75 -32.75
N PRO A 17 -0.24 20.21 -33.53
CA PRO A 17 -0.06 21.33 -34.43
C PRO A 17 0.27 22.58 -33.61
N LEU A 18 1.35 23.26 -34.00
CA LEU A 18 1.71 24.51 -33.39
C LEU A 18 0.80 25.61 -33.94
N LEU A 19 0.08 26.29 -33.06
CA LEU A 19 -0.69 27.47 -33.44
C LEU A 19 0.29 28.57 -33.82
N PHE A 20 0.20 29.04 -35.08
CA PHE A 20 1.12 30.04 -35.62
C PHE A 20 0.87 31.41 -34.98
N ASP A 21 1.71 31.75 -34.00
CA ASP A 21 2.03 33.12 -33.63
C ASP A 21 3.28 33.55 -34.42
N PRO A 22 3.33 34.76 -35.03
CA PRO A 22 4.51 35.25 -35.74
C PRO A 22 5.80 35.21 -34.91
N VAL A 23 5.72 35.34 -33.58
CA VAL A 23 6.87 35.23 -32.68
C VAL A 23 7.42 33.79 -32.66
N ILE A 24 6.54 32.79 -32.61
CA ILE A 24 6.95 31.39 -32.58
C ILE A 24 7.57 30.96 -33.92
N ALA A 25 7.10 31.53 -35.04
CA ALA A 25 7.72 31.30 -36.35
C ALA A 25 9.19 31.76 -36.39
N THR A 26 9.51 32.90 -35.76
CA THR A 26 10.89 33.39 -35.67
C THR A 26 11.77 32.50 -34.77
N GLU A 27 11.24 31.96 -33.67
CA GLU A 27 11.96 31.03 -32.79
C GLU A 27 12.23 29.68 -33.48
N ILE A 28 11.27 29.14 -34.24
CA ILE A 28 11.44 27.89 -34.99
C ILE A 28 12.49 28.04 -36.10
N GLN A 29 12.52 29.19 -36.79
CA GLN A 29 13.56 29.50 -37.77
C GLN A 29 14.95 29.56 -37.13
N ALA A 30 15.08 30.12 -35.92
CA ALA A 30 16.33 30.13 -35.17
C ALA A 30 16.78 28.71 -34.74
N LEU A 31 15.85 27.80 -34.46
CA LEU A 31 16.13 26.41 -34.06
C LEU A 31 16.45 25.47 -35.23
N THR A 32 15.95 25.79 -36.44
CA THR A 32 16.18 25.00 -37.66
C THR A 32 17.30 25.54 -38.55
N ALA A 33 17.81 26.75 -38.26
CA ALA A 33 18.93 27.31 -38.98
C ALA A 33 20.19 26.44 -38.80
N PRO A 34 20.90 26.07 -39.88
CA PRO A 34 22.18 25.38 -39.75
C PRO A 34 23.14 26.32 -39.01
N ALA A 35 23.75 25.81 -37.94
CA ALA A 35 24.65 26.57 -37.08
C ALA A 35 25.82 27.16 -37.89
N ALA A 36 25.67 28.39 -38.36
CA ALA A 36 26.78 29.27 -38.68
C ALA A 36 27.25 29.87 -37.36
N SER A 37 28.36 29.33 -36.87
CA SER A 37 29.25 29.84 -35.83
C SER A 37 28.93 31.25 -35.29
N THR A 38 28.51 31.35 -34.02
CA THR A 38 29.21 32.12 -32.96
C THR A 38 28.46 32.15 -31.61
N ALA A 39 29.20 31.74 -30.57
CA ALA A 39 29.05 32.00 -29.12
C ALA A 39 27.92 31.33 -28.29
N PRO A 40 28.19 30.97 -27.01
CA PRO A 40 27.48 29.92 -26.31
C PRO A 40 26.47 30.47 -25.30
N VAL A 41 25.20 30.09 -25.47
CA VAL A 41 24.26 30.01 -24.34
C VAL A 41 23.80 28.57 -24.28
N ALA A 42 24.45 27.80 -23.41
CA ALA A 42 24.15 26.41 -23.17
C ALA A 42 22.80 26.27 -22.45
N LEU A 43 21.75 25.94 -23.20
CA LEU A 43 20.65 25.14 -22.67
C LEU A 43 20.98 23.67 -22.96
N PRO A 44 20.79 22.74 -22.01
CA PRO A 44 21.25 21.37 -22.14
C PRO A 44 20.40 20.62 -23.18
N LEU A 45 20.89 20.59 -24.41
CA LEU A 45 20.50 19.59 -25.42
C LEU A 45 20.95 18.23 -24.90
N SER A 46 20.02 17.49 -24.28
CA SER A 46 20.22 16.07 -24.03
C SER A 46 20.26 15.33 -25.36
N SER A 47 21.47 15.13 -25.86
CA SER A 47 21.83 14.06 -26.78
C SER A 47 21.61 12.71 -26.08
N GLY A 48 20.37 12.23 -26.12
CA GLY A 48 19.96 10.84 -25.88
C GLY A 48 19.55 10.17 -27.20
N PRO A 49 19.42 8.83 -27.24
CA PRO A 49 19.64 8.00 -28.43
C PRO A 49 18.69 8.30 -29.59
N GLN A 50 19.20 8.08 -30.81
CA GLN A 50 18.57 8.23 -32.13
C GLN A 50 17.03 8.04 -32.12
N GLY A 51 16.30 9.03 -32.65
CA GLY A 51 14.97 8.72 -33.22
C GLY A 51 13.92 9.82 -33.39
N SER A 52 13.98 11.00 -32.75
CA SER A 52 12.87 11.97 -32.92
C SER A 52 13.25 13.44 -32.71
N LYS A 53 12.97 14.28 -33.71
CA LYS A 53 13.12 15.73 -33.65
C LYS A 53 12.06 16.35 -32.74
N THR A 54 12.40 17.40 -31.99
CA THR A 54 11.49 18.13 -31.10
C THR A 54 10.39 18.87 -31.85
N VAL A 55 10.71 19.37 -33.05
CA VAL A 55 9.77 20.01 -33.97
C VAL A 55 9.91 19.37 -35.35
N ILE A 56 8.79 19.14 -36.03
CA ILE A 56 8.72 18.57 -37.37
C ILE A 56 7.83 19.44 -38.25
N GLU A 57 8.09 19.43 -39.55
CA GLU A 57 7.28 20.14 -40.54
C GLU A 57 6.65 19.13 -41.50
N ILE A 58 5.32 19.20 -41.64
CA ILE A 58 4.54 18.32 -42.48
C ILE A 58 3.50 19.16 -43.20
N GLN A 59 3.49 19.10 -44.54
CA GLN A 59 2.56 19.84 -45.39
C GLN A 59 2.53 21.37 -45.07
N GLY A 60 3.68 21.96 -44.75
CA GLY A 60 3.81 23.38 -44.41
C GLY A 60 3.26 23.78 -43.03
N LYS A 61 2.88 22.81 -42.19
CA LYS A 61 2.50 23.01 -40.77
C LYS A 61 3.60 22.48 -39.85
N HIS A 62 3.91 23.23 -38.80
CA HIS A 62 4.83 22.77 -37.76
C HIS A 62 4.09 22.02 -36.66
N PHE A 63 4.68 20.92 -36.20
CA PHE A 63 4.19 20.16 -35.07
C PHE A 63 5.29 19.99 -34.02
N VAL A 64 4.90 20.05 -32.74
CA VAL A 64 5.82 19.93 -31.61
C VAL A 64 5.60 18.60 -30.91
N LYS A 65 6.71 17.94 -30.56
CA LYS A 65 6.72 16.71 -29.77
C LYS A 65 6.15 17.00 -28.38
N THR A 66 5.11 16.28 -27.98
CA THR A 66 4.44 16.53 -26.70
C THR A 66 4.54 15.35 -25.76
N MET A 67 3.80 14.28 -26.04
CA MET A 67 3.60 13.18 -25.10
C MET A 67 4.04 11.84 -25.69
N ASN A 68 4.63 11.00 -24.84
CA ASN A 68 4.90 9.61 -25.16
C ASN A 68 3.62 8.78 -24.92
N LEU A 69 3.21 8.00 -25.93
CA LEU A 69 1.99 7.19 -25.88
C LEU A 69 2.03 6.11 -24.78
N GLU A 70 3.14 5.39 -24.66
CA GLU A 70 3.32 4.36 -23.64
C GLU A 70 3.24 4.93 -22.23
N SER A 71 3.84 6.10 -22.01
CA SER A 71 3.82 6.79 -20.73
C SER A 71 2.40 7.20 -20.32
N ILE A 72 1.59 7.69 -21.28
CA ILE A 72 0.18 8.02 -21.02
C ILE A 72 -0.59 6.76 -20.64
N VAL A 73 -0.46 5.67 -21.40
CA VAL A 73 -1.17 4.41 -21.13
C VAL A 73 -0.77 3.85 -19.76
N ALA A 74 0.52 3.83 -19.45
CA ALA A 74 1.05 3.34 -18.17
C ALA A 74 0.57 4.15 -16.96
N ASN A 75 0.34 5.46 -17.13
CA ASN A 75 -0.08 6.35 -16.05
C ASN A 75 -1.56 6.73 -16.11
N TYR A 76 -2.35 6.15 -17.01
CA TYR A 76 -3.71 6.59 -17.27
C TYR A 76 -4.62 6.52 -16.03
N GLN A 77 -4.43 5.51 -15.17
CA GLN A 77 -5.14 5.41 -13.88
C GLN A 77 -4.89 6.62 -12.97
N ARG A 78 -3.67 7.18 -12.99
CA ARG A 78 -3.29 8.35 -12.18
C ARG A 78 -3.78 9.65 -12.80
N ILE A 79 -3.75 9.75 -14.12
CA ILE A 79 -4.13 10.96 -14.85
C ILE A 79 -5.66 11.11 -14.91
N TYR A 80 -6.39 10.02 -15.20
CA TYR A 80 -7.84 10.00 -15.37
C TYR A 80 -8.50 8.82 -14.63
N PRO A 81 -8.58 8.87 -13.28
CA PRO A 81 -9.02 7.74 -12.47
C PRO A 81 -10.47 7.30 -12.75
N TYR A 82 -11.38 8.26 -12.95
CA TYR A 82 -12.79 7.96 -13.22
C TYR A 82 -12.98 7.26 -14.57
N SER A 83 -12.38 7.81 -15.63
CA SER A 83 -12.45 7.23 -16.99
C SER A 83 -11.80 5.85 -17.04
N PHE A 84 -10.68 5.67 -16.34
CA PHE A 84 -10.04 4.36 -16.21
C PHE A 84 -10.94 3.34 -15.52
N GLN A 85 -11.61 3.70 -14.41
CA GLN A 85 -12.54 2.79 -13.74
C GLN A 85 -13.71 2.38 -14.64
N GLN A 86 -14.26 3.31 -15.41
CA GLN A 86 -15.34 3.01 -16.36
C GLN A 86 -14.87 2.08 -17.48
N LEU A 87 -13.69 2.32 -18.04
CA LEU A 87 -13.08 1.46 -19.06
C LEU A 87 -12.77 0.08 -18.51
N ARG A 88 -12.18 0.01 -17.32
CA ARG A 88 -11.90 -1.24 -16.61
C ARG A 88 -13.17 -2.06 -16.41
N ARG A 89 -14.24 -1.46 -15.88
CA ARG A 89 -15.53 -2.15 -15.69
C ARG A 89 -16.12 -2.67 -16.99
N THR A 90 -16.05 -1.88 -18.06
CA THR A 90 -16.57 -2.27 -19.38
C THR A 90 -15.75 -3.43 -19.95
N CYS A 91 -14.42 -3.35 -19.85
CA CYS A 91 -13.50 -4.40 -20.26
C CYS A 91 -13.74 -5.70 -19.48
N LEU A 92 -13.74 -5.64 -18.14
CA LEU A 92 -13.97 -6.80 -17.27
C LEU A 92 -15.32 -7.49 -17.55
N ARG A 93 -16.39 -6.70 -17.73
CA ARG A 93 -17.72 -7.24 -18.07
C ARG A 93 -17.72 -7.98 -19.40
N LYS A 94 -17.02 -7.46 -20.41
CA LYS A 94 -16.87 -8.12 -21.72
C LYS A 94 -16.23 -9.50 -21.59
N HIS A 95 -15.35 -9.68 -20.61
CA HIS A 95 -14.65 -10.93 -20.34
C HIS A 95 -15.27 -11.75 -19.19
N HIS A 96 -16.48 -11.39 -18.72
CA HIS A 96 -17.17 -12.04 -17.61
C HIS A 96 -16.34 -12.14 -16.30
N LEU A 97 -15.42 -11.19 -16.09
CA LEU A 97 -14.56 -11.15 -14.91
C LEU A 97 -15.22 -10.30 -13.80
N THR A 98 -15.21 -10.83 -12.58
CA THR A 98 -15.64 -10.10 -11.37
C THR A 98 -14.48 -9.28 -10.79
N GLU A 99 -14.81 -8.09 -10.25
CA GLU A 99 -13.85 -7.25 -9.51
C GLU A 99 -13.49 -7.91 -8.16
N GLU A 100 -12.65 -8.94 -8.18
CA GLU A 100 -12.01 -9.46 -6.96
C GLU A 100 -10.71 -8.68 -6.72
N GLY A 101 -10.87 -7.45 -6.24
CA GLY A 101 -9.76 -6.56 -5.87
C GLY A 101 -9.10 -6.93 -4.54
N ASP A 102 -7.78 -6.73 -4.47
CA ASP A 102 -6.96 -6.52 -3.26
C ASP A 102 -6.79 -7.62 -2.21
N ARG A 103 -7.43 -8.79 -2.36
CA ARG A 103 -7.25 -9.92 -1.40
C ARG A 103 -5.81 -10.45 -1.34
N LEU A 104 -5.06 -10.37 -2.45
CA LEU A 104 -3.73 -10.98 -2.56
C LEU A 104 -2.64 -10.21 -1.77
N GLN A 105 -2.69 -8.88 -1.79
CA GLN A 105 -1.74 -8.06 -1.02
C GLN A 105 -2.06 -8.13 0.47
N ALA A 106 -3.35 -8.11 0.83
CA ALA A 106 -3.80 -8.38 2.19
C ALA A 106 -3.24 -9.71 2.72
N TYR A 107 -3.23 -10.75 1.88
CA TYR A 107 -2.75 -12.07 2.28
C TYR A 107 -1.27 -12.10 2.66
N ARG A 108 -0.39 -11.42 1.91
CA ARG A 108 1.05 -11.40 2.22
C ARG A 108 1.32 -10.77 3.59
N THR A 109 0.76 -9.59 3.83
CA THR A 109 0.93 -8.90 5.12
C THR A 109 0.27 -9.67 6.26
N LEU A 110 -0.94 -10.21 6.05
CA LEU A 110 -1.60 -11.06 7.03
C LEU A 110 -0.78 -12.31 7.36
N ARG A 111 -0.13 -12.94 6.37
CA ARG A 111 0.71 -14.11 6.56
C ARG A 111 1.87 -13.81 7.51
N THR A 112 2.59 -12.70 7.29
CA THR A 112 3.66 -12.24 8.19
C THR A 112 3.12 -11.97 9.60
N ILE A 113 1.97 -11.30 9.72
CA ILE A 113 1.36 -11.03 11.04
C ILE A 113 1.01 -12.33 11.76
N LEU A 114 0.31 -13.25 11.09
CA LEU A 114 -0.22 -14.48 11.68
C LEU A 114 0.85 -15.52 12.00
N PHE A 115 1.84 -15.69 11.13
CA PHE A 115 2.78 -16.81 11.22
C PHE A 115 4.18 -16.44 11.68
N GLU A 116 4.52 -15.15 11.71
CA GLU A 116 5.84 -14.70 12.13
C GLU A 116 5.78 -13.78 13.35
N VAL A 117 4.89 -12.78 13.36
CA VAL A 117 4.77 -11.83 14.49
C VAL A 117 3.97 -12.41 15.65
N MET A 118 2.76 -12.91 15.38
CA MET A 118 1.85 -13.40 16.40
C MET A 118 2.43 -14.52 17.29
N PRO A 119 3.16 -15.52 16.74
CA PRO A 119 3.75 -16.58 17.55
C PRO A 119 4.80 -16.10 18.55
N TYR A 120 5.40 -14.92 18.33
CA TYR A 120 6.33 -14.31 19.27
C TYR A 120 5.63 -13.87 20.57
N PHE A 121 4.39 -13.38 20.45
CA PHE A 121 3.65 -12.77 21.56
C PHE A 121 2.66 -13.71 22.26
N ILE A 122 2.17 -14.74 21.57
CA ILE A 122 1.24 -15.73 22.15
C ILE A 122 1.99 -16.78 22.96
N ARG A 123 1.54 -17.05 24.20
CA ARG A 123 2.11 -18.09 25.08
C ARG A 123 1.28 -19.36 25.03
N LYS A 124 1.82 -20.46 24.49
CA LYS A 124 1.14 -21.78 24.56
C LYS A 124 1.37 -22.50 25.89
N ASN A 125 2.52 -22.31 26.57
CA ASN A 125 2.83 -22.94 27.87
C ASN A 125 3.69 -22.03 28.77
N LYS A 126 3.37 -21.95 30.08
CA LYS A 126 4.16 -21.19 31.09
C LYS A 126 5.51 -21.82 31.43
N ARG A 127 5.79 -23.03 30.96
CA ARG A 127 7.02 -23.79 31.26
C ARG A 127 7.42 -24.57 30.00
N LEU A 128 8.70 -24.46 29.64
CA LEU A 128 9.44 -25.18 28.59
C LEU A 128 9.38 -24.59 27.17
N GLU A 129 10.60 -24.38 26.66
CA GLU A 129 11.10 -23.98 25.34
C GLU A 129 10.08 -23.47 24.30
N ARG A 130 10.34 -22.26 23.80
CA ARG A 130 9.63 -21.65 22.65
C ARG A 130 9.87 -22.49 21.39
N LYS A 131 9.13 -23.59 21.22
CA LYS A 131 9.08 -24.30 19.93
C LYS A 131 8.37 -23.38 18.93
N LYS A 132 9.03 -23.09 17.81
CA LYS A 132 8.42 -22.33 16.70
C LYS A 132 7.18 -23.10 16.23
N LEU A 133 6.01 -22.47 16.33
CA LEU A 133 4.75 -23.08 15.91
C LEU A 133 4.72 -23.14 14.37
N ASP A 134 4.24 -24.26 13.84
CA ASP A 134 3.95 -24.38 12.41
C ASP A 134 2.65 -23.62 12.05
N GLU A 135 2.50 -23.23 10.79
CA GLU A 135 1.32 -22.49 10.29
C GLU A 135 0.02 -23.24 10.62
N LYS A 136 0.04 -24.57 10.49
CA LYS A 136 -1.10 -25.45 10.83
C LYS A 136 -1.48 -25.38 12.31
N GLU A 137 -0.49 -25.38 13.20
CA GLU A 137 -0.75 -25.30 14.64
C GLU A 137 -1.37 -23.95 15.03
N ILE A 138 -0.94 -22.89 14.37
CA ILE A 138 -1.44 -21.53 14.58
C ILE A 138 -2.90 -21.43 14.13
N LEU A 139 -3.23 -21.91 12.93
CA LEU A 139 -4.61 -21.90 12.45
C LEU A 139 -5.51 -22.75 13.33
N ASN A 140 -5.06 -23.93 13.76
CA ASN A 140 -5.82 -24.77 14.68
C ASN A 140 -6.03 -24.10 16.05
N LEU A 141 -5.06 -23.34 16.55
CA LEU A 141 -5.20 -22.54 17.78
C LEU A 141 -6.28 -21.46 17.62
N ILE A 142 -6.30 -20.78 16.47
CA ILE A 142 -7.31 -19.77 16.15
C ILE A 142 -8.70 -20.42 16.05
N GLY A 143 -8.83 -21.52 15.30
CA GLY A 143 -10.12 -22.21 15.13
C GLY A 143 -10.73 -22.74 16.43
N ARG A 144 -9.90 -23.01 17.46
CA ARG A 144 -10.38 -23.37 18.81
C ARG A 144 -10.89 -22.18 19.62
N LYS A 145 -10.36 -20.97 19.36
CA LYS A 145 -10.66 -19.75 20.14
C LYS A 145 -11.67 -18.83 19.45
N VAL A 146 -11.86 -18.98 18.15
CA VAL A 146 -12.72 -18.13 17.32
C VAL A 146 -13.76 -19.00 16.62
N LEU A 147 -15.02 -18.62 16.77
CA LEU A 147 -16.13 -19.33 16.15
C LEU A 147 -16.28 -18.86 14.70
N ILE A 148 -15.89 -19.71 13.75
CA ILE A 148 -15.92 -19.40 12.32
C ILE A 148 -17.32 -19.70 11.75
N PRO A 149 -17.98 -18.74 11.08
CA PRO A 149 -19.29 -19.00 10.46
C PRO A 149 -19.23 -20.06 9.35
N ARG A 150 -20.30 -20.88 9.24
CA ARG A 150 -20.37 -21.99 8.27
C ARG A 150 -20.09 -21.59 6.82
N ARG A 151 -20.52 -20.38 6.41
CA ARG A 151 -20.31 -19.84 5.05
C ARG A 151 -18.85 -19.92 4.59
N TYR A 152 -17.89 -19.73 5.50
CA TYR A 152 -16.46 -19.75 5.17
C TYR A 152 -15.93 -21.14 4.86
N TYR A 153 -16.53 -22.18 5.40
CA TYR A 153 -16.18 -23.55 5.06
C TYR A 153 -16.66 -23.91 3.66
N GLU A 154 -17.85 -23.43 3.28
CA GLU A 154 -18.39 -23.59 1.93
C GLU A 154 -17.57 -22.79 0.91
N GLU A 155 -17.22 -21.54 1.23
CA GLU A 155 -16.33 -20.71 0.43
C GLU A 155 -14.92 -21.31 0.31
N ALA A 156 -14.39 -21.94 1.37
CA ALA A 156 -13.09 -22.60 1.33
C ALA A 156 -13.05 -23.76 0.34
N ALA A 157 -14.14 -24.54 0.23
CA ALA A 157 -14.24 -25.60 -0.78
C ALA A 157 -14.20 -25.02 -2.21
N ALA A 158 -14.97 -23.96 -2.47
CA ALA A 158 -14.96 -23.27 -3.75
C ALA A 158 -13.63 -22.56 -4.03
N PHE A 159 -12.95 -22.08 -2.98
CA PHE A 159 -11.65 -21.44 -3.09
C PHE A 159 -10.56 -22.44 -3.48
N LEU A 160 -10.59 -23.65 -2.93
CA LEU A 160 -9.65 -24.72 -3.24
C LEU A 160 -9.85 -25.32 -4.65
N ASP A 161 -11.01 -25.10 -5.27
CA ASP A 161 -11.24 -25.43 -6.68
C ASP A 161 -10.45 -24.47 -7.59
N LEU A 162 -9.48 -25.02 -8.32
CA LEU A 162 -8.60 -24.28 -9.22
C LEU A 162 -9.09 -24.27 -10.67
N ASP A 163 -10.02 -25.16 -11.02
CA ASP A 163 -10.44 -25.36 -12.41
C ASP A 163 -11.11 -24.11 -13.01
N PRO A 164 -12.00 -23.38 -12.28
CA PRO A 164 -12.55 -22.13 -12.76
C PRO A 164 -11.49 -21.07 -13.05
N LEU A 165 -10.47 -20.94 -12.19
CA LEU A 165 -9.37 -19.99 -12.37
C LEU A 165 -8.48 -20.34 -13.56
N ARG A 166 -8.15 -21.63 -13.72
CA ARG A 166 -7.36 -22.11 -14.86
C ARG A 166 -8.09 -21.87 -16.17
N LYS A 167 -9.40 -22.12 -16.20
CA LYS A 167 -10.24 -21.84 -17.37
C LYS A 167 -10.27 -20.35 -17.69
N MET A 168 -10.56 -19.48 -16.72
CA MET A 168 -10.56 -18.02 -16.92
C MET A 168 -9.21 -17.49 -17.42
N LEU A 169 -8.10 -18.01 -16.89
CA LEU A 169 -6.76 -17.61 -17.31
C LEU A 169 -6.47 -18.03 -18.75
N LYS A 170 -6.89 -19.25 -19.13
CA LYS A 170 -6.78 -19.75 -20.50
C LYS A 170 -7.63 -18.91 -21.47
N ASP A 171 -8.88 -18.63 -21.12
CA ASP A 171 -9.80 -17.81 -21.92
C ASP A 171 -9.22 -16.39 -22.12
N LEU A 172 -8.57 -15.82 -21.10
CA LEU A 172 -7.89 -14.53 -21.20
C LEU A 172 -6.62 -14.58 -22.06
N ASP A 173 -5.82 -15.64 -21.94
CA ASP A 173 -4.61 -15.79 -22.75
C ASP A 173 -4.94 -16.01 -24.24
N GLU A 174 -6.05 -16.69 -24.55
CA GLU A 174 -6.58 -16.83 -25.92
C GLU A 174 -7.12 -15.51 -26.49
N GLN A 175 -7.60 -14.61 -25.61
CA GLN A 175 -8.19 -13.32 -25.99
C GLN A 175 -7.22 -12.14 -25.88
N LYS A 176 -5.94 -12.39 -25.60
CA LYS A 176 -4.91 -11.34 -25.51
C LYS A 176 -4.92 -10.49 -26.78
N PRO A 177 -5.30 -9.21 -26.71
CA PRO A 177 -5.30 -8.36 -27.89
C PRO A 177 -3.85 -8.14 -28.33
N LEU A 178 -3.53 -8.57 -29.55
CA LEU A 178 -2.32 -8.13 -30.25
C LEU A 178 -2.51 -6.64 -30.56
N LEU A 179 -2.06 -5.78 -29.65
CA LEU A 179 -2.08 -4.34 -29.86
C LEU A 179 -1.19 -4.03 -31.05
N LYS A 180 -1.80 -3.60 -32.16
CA LYS A 180 -1.02 -3.16 -33.32
C LYS A 180 -0.37 -1.82 -32.98
N PRO A 181 0.92 -1.63 -33.32
CA PRO A 181 1.53 -0.31 -33.21
C PRO A 181 0.76 0.68 -34.07
N LEU A 182 0.67 1.92 -33.60
CA LEU A 182 0.04 2.98 -34.36
C LEU A 182 0.90 3.30 -35.59
N ASP A 183 0.26 3.44 -36.76
CA ASP A 183 0.97 3.84 -37.98
C ASP A 183 1.57 5.25 -37.80
N SER A 184 2.83 5.45 -38.23
CA SER A 184 3.41 6.79 -38.29
C SER A 184 2.69 7.62 -39.36
N GLY A 185 2.32 8.85 -39.03
CA GLY A 185 1.63 9.74 -39.98
C GLY A 185 0.64 10.71 -39.34
N LEU A 186 -0.02 11.48 -40.20
CA LEU A 186 -1.18 12.29 -39.82
C LEU A 186 -2.37 11.37 -39.57
N LEU A 187 -2.89 11.42 -38.35
CA LEU A 187 -4.00 10.61 -37.91
C LEU A 187 -5.14 11.50 -37.41
N PRO A 188 -6.39 11.15 -37.75
CA PRO A 188 -7.54 11.79 -37.14
C PRO A 188 -7.60 11.45 -35.65
N ALA A 189 -8.01 12.42 -34.83
CA ALA A 189 -8.14 12.24 -33.38
C ALA A 189 -9.09 11.08 -32.99
N SER A 190 -10.00 10.67 -33.86
CA SER A 190 -10.86 9.49 -33.65
C SER A 190 -10.07 8.18 -33.67
N LYS A 191 -9.14 8.01 -34.61
CA LYS A 191 -8.26 6.82 -34.68
C LYS A 191 -7.34 6.75 -33.47
N LEU A 192 -6.76 7.89 -33.06
CA LEU A 192 -5.92 7.95 -31.86
C LEU A 192 -6.72 7.58 -30.60
N ARG A 193 -7.94 8.11 -30.46
CA ARG A 193 -8.84 7.76 -29.35
C ARG A 193 -9.16 6.27 -29.34
N GLN A 194 -9.49 5.68 -30.49
CA GLN A 194 -9.77 4.25 -30.58
C GLN A 194 -8.57 3.41 -30.17
N TRP A 195 -7.39 3.69 -30.72
CA TRP A 195 -6.17 2.98 -30.34
C TRP A 195 -5.86 3.13 -28.86
N PHE A 196 -6.07 4.33 -28.30
CA PHE A 196 -5.85 4.58 -26.88
C PHE A 196 -6.81 3.74 -26.00
N HIS A 197 -8.08 3.66 -26.38
CA HIS A 197 -9.06 2.79 -25.70
C HIS A 197 -8.65 1.31 -25.78
N GLU A 198 -8.16 0.85 -26.93
CA GLU A 198 -7.67 -0.52 -27.12
C GLU A 198 -6.40 -0.79 -26.29
N ALA A 199 -5.46 0.17 -26.23
CA ALA A 199 -4.21 0.08 -25.46
C ALA A 199 -4.47 0.03 -23.95
N VAL A 200 -5.36 0.88 -23.43
CA VAL A 200 -5.77 0.85 -22.03
C VAL A 200 -6.57 -0.43 -21.72
N SER A 201 -7.40 -0.91 -22.64
CA SER A 201 -8.12 -2.18 -22.43
C SER A 201 -7.15 -3.36 -22.39
N ALA A 202 -6.14 -3.38 -23.27
CA ALA A 202 -5.08 -4.38 -23.28
C ALA A 202 -4.26 -4.37 -21.98
N SER A 203 -3.89 -3.19 -21.48
CA SER A 203 -3.16 -3.08 -20.21
C SER A 203 -4.00 -3.56 -19.02
N VAL A 204 -5.31 -3.29 -19.01
CA VAL A 204 -6.24 -3.85 -18.02
C VAL A 204 -6.25 -5.38 -18.09
N ILE A 205 -6.40 -5.99 -19.27
CA ILE A 205 -6.40 -7.45 -19.45
C ILE A 205 -5.08 -8.07 -18.97
N LEU A 206 -3.95 -7.45 -19.31
CA LEU A 206 -2.63 -7.91 -18.87
C LEU A 206 -2.51 -7.87 -17.34
N SER A 207 -2.91 -6.77 -16.70
CA SER A 207 -2.88 -6.62 -15.25
C SER A 207 -3.77 -7.65 -14.53
N GLU A 208 -4.92 -7.98 -15.11
CA GLU A 208 -5.84 -8.99 -14.56
C GLU A 208 -5.34 -10.41 -14.78
N SER A 209 -4.71 -10.69 -15.93
CA SER A 209 -4.03 -11.96 -16.20
C SER A 209 -2.91 -12.20 -15.19
N GLU A 210 -2.10 -11.18 -14.91
CA GLU A 210 -1.06 -11.23 -13.87
C GLU A 210 -1.66 -11.44 -12.47
N ARG A 211 -2.72 -10.71 -12.12
CA ARG A 211 -3.44 -10.89 -10.85
C ARG A 211 -3.98 -12.32 -10.70
N LEU A 212 -4.57 -12.88 -11.75
CA LEU A 212 -5.09 -14.24 -11.75
C LEU A 212 -3.97 -15.29 -11.65
N ARG A 213 -2.84 -15.10 -12.34
CA ARG A 213 -1.63 -15.94 -12.17
C ARG A 213 -1.15 -15.94 -10.74
N GLN A 214 -1.05 -14.76 -10.12
CA GLN A 214 -0.63 -14.63 -8.72
C GLN A 214 -1.63 -15.28 -7.76
N THR A 215 -2.93 -15.11 -8.02
CA THR A 215 -4.00 -15.74 -7.22
C THR A 215 -3.94 -17.24 -7.33
N LEU A 216 -3.79 -17.78 -8.54
CA LEU A 216 -3.64 -19.21 -8.79
C LEU A 216 -2.41 -19.77 -8.07
N HIS A 217 -1.26 -19.11 -8.17
CA HIS A 217 -0.05 -19.52 -7.47
C HIS A 217 -0.23 -19.58 -5.95
N LEU A 218 -0.92 -18.59 -5.37
CA LEU A 218 -1.24 -18.57 -3.94
C LEU A 218 -2.18 -19.72 -3.56
N ARG A 219 -3.23 -19.96 -4.35
CA ARG A 219 -4.17 -21.06 -4.08
C ARG A 219 -3.50 -22.43 -4.23
N GLU A 220 -2.56 -22.57 -5.16
CA GLU A 220 -1.75 -23.77 -5.32
C GLU A 220 -0.88 -24.04 -4.09
N GLN A 221 -0.28 -23.01 -3.49
CA GLN A 221 0.44 -23.16 -2.21
C GLN A 221 -0.47 -23.65 -1.08
N LEU A 222 -1.74 -23.25 -1.10
CA LEU A 222 -2.75 -23.64 -0.11
C LEU A 222 -3.43 -24.98 -0.41
N ARG A 223 -3.17 -25.63 -1.56
CA ARG A 223 -3.85 -26.86 -1.98
C ARG A 223 -3.68 -28.03 -1.00
N HIS A 224 -2.56 -28.05 -0.28
CA HIS A 224 -2.25 -29.08 0.72
C HIS A 224 -2.68 -28.69 2.15
N THR A 225 -3.36 -27.55 2.29
CA THR A 225 -3.89 -27.03 3.55
C THR A 225 -5.30 -27.57 3.75
N ASP A 226 -5.66 -27.87 5.00
CA ASP A 226 -7.01 -28.37 5.31
C ASP A 226 -8.08 -27.32 4.99
N GLN A 227 -9.26 -27.77 4.57
CA GLN A 227 -10.38 -26.89 4.24
C GLN A 227 -10.76 -26.00 5.43
N GLU A 228 -10.72 -26.54 6.65
CA GLU A 228 -10.97 -25.78 7.87
C GLU A 228 -9.96 -24.63 8.06
N GLN A 229 -8.70 -24.88 7.74
CA GLN A 229 -7.62 -23.90 7.86
C GLN A 229 -7.75 -22.80 6.80
N VAL A 230 -8.17 -23.15 5.58
CA VAL A 230 -8.50 -22.16 4.54
C VAL A 230 -9.71 -21.32 4.95
N ALA A 231 -10.75 -21.92 5.55
CA ALA A 231 -11.91 -21.19 6.05
C ALA A 231 -11.53 -20.15 7.10
N ILE A 232 -10.62 -20.50 8.02
CA ILE A 232 -10.08 -19.57 9.03
C ILE A 232 -9.36 -18.39 8.34
N LEU A 233 -8.51 -18.66 7.36
CA LEU A 233 -7.80 -17.62 6.61
C LEU A 233 -8.76 -16.68 5.87
N LEU A 234 -9.79 -17.23 5.21
CA LEU A 234 -10.83 -16.44 4.54
C LEU A 234 -11.60 -15.56 5.52
N TYR A 235 -12.00 -16.12 6.66
CA TYR A 235 -12.69 -15.37 7.72
C TYR A 235 -11.85 -14.20 8.23
N ILE A 236 -10.57 -14.44 8.53
CA ILE A 236 -9.64 -13.41 9.00
C ILE A 236 -9.43 -12.34 7.92
N ALA A 237 -9.29 -12.76 6.66
CA ALA A 237 -9.09 -11.84 5.54
C ALA A 237 -10.33 -10.98 5.27
N GLU A 238 -11.55 -11.46 5.48
CA GLU A 238 -12.75 -10.64 5.36
C GLU A 238 -12.93 -9.72 6.57
N THR A 239 -12.85 -10.28 7.79
CA THR A 239 -13.05 -9.53 9.04
C THR A 239 -12.00 -8.43 9.20
N GLY A 240 -10.77 -8.68 8.74
CA GLY A 240 -9.67 -7.72 8.81
C GLY A 240 -9.16 -7.48 10.22
N SER A 241 -9.58 -8.27 11.22
CA SER A 241 -9.11 -8.16 12.59
C SER A 241 -9.13 -9.50 13.30
N LEU A 242 -8.21 -9.68 14.25
CA LEU A 242 -8.14 -10.83 15.15
C LEU A 242 -7.49 -10.37 16.46
N GLU A 243 -7.96 -10.88 17.60
CA GLU A 243 -7.30 -10.71 18.89
C GLU A 243 -7.27 -12.06 19.64
N LEU A 244 -6.10 -12.45 20.13
CA LEU A 244 -5.84 -13.73 20.78
C LEU A 244 -4.70 -13.56 21.80
N ASP A 245 -4.95 -13.96 23.05
CA ASP A 245 -3.99 -13.86 24.17
C ASP A 245 -3.30 -12.49 24.25
N ASP A 246 -4.13 -11.45 24.24
CA ASP A 246 -3.72 -10.04 24.33
C ASP A 246 -2.85 -9.54 23.17
N PHE A 247 -2.70 -10.30 22.08
CA PHE A 247 -2.10 -9.87 20.82
C PHE A 247 -3.18 -9.78 19.75
N GLY A 248 -3.12 -8.80 18.87
CA GLY A 248 -4.08 -8.70 17.78
C GLY A 248 -3.65 -7.80 16.65
N PHE A 249 -4.52 -7.70 15.65
CA PHE A 249 -4.39 -6.71 14.60
C PHE A 249 -5.75 -6.23 14.13
N LEU A 250 -5.78 -5.08 13.47
CA LEU A 250 -6.98 -4.52 12.85
C LEU A 250 -6.63 -3.81 11.55
N ARG A 251 -7.46 -3.97 10.53
CA ARG A 251 -7.32 -3.30 9.24
C ARG A 251 -7.62 -1.82 9.38
N LYS A 252 -6.76 -0.98 8.83
CA LYS A 252 -6.89 0.48 8.80
C LYS A 252 -7.17 0.93 7.36
N GLY A 253 -8.35 1.51 7.15
CA GLY A 253 -8.76 2.05 5.86
C GLY A 253 -8.91 1.00 4.75
N PHE A 254 -8.85 1.46 3.50
CA PHE A 254 -9.09 0.64 2.31
C PHE A 254 -7.82 0.05 1.66
N HIS A 255 -6.62 0.42 2.12
CA HIS A 255 -5.35 0.09 1.47
C HIS A 255 -4.60 -1.12 2.06
N ASN A 256 -5.31 -2.09 2.63
CA ASN A 256 -4.69 -3.28 3.25
C ASN A 256 -3.63 -2.96 4.32
N GLU A 257 -3.73 -1.80 4.95
CA GLU A 257 -2.89 -1.43 6.08
C GLU A 257 -3.43 -2.10 7.33
N TYR A 258 -2.56 -2.56 8.22
CA TYR A 258 -2.93 -3.12 9.49
C TYR A 258 -2.25 -2.36 10.63
N LEU A 259 -2.94 -2.23 11.74
CA LEU A 259 -2.32 -1.95 13.03
C LEU A 259 -2.16 -3.28 13.75
N VAL A 260 -0.92 -3.72 13.94
CA VAL A 260 -0.57 -4.90 14.73
C VAL A 260 -0.30 -4.43 16.15
N TYR A 261 -0.89 -5.06 17.15
CA TYR A 261 -0.85 -4.55 18.52
C TYR A 261 -0.74 -5.65 19.58
N LYS A 262 -0.30 -5.21 20.76
CA LYS A 262 -0.26 -6.01 21.99
C LYS A 262 -0.85 -5.20 23.13
N ARG A 263 -1.73 -5.81 23.92
CA ARG A 263 -2.21 -5.22 25.18
C ARG A 263 -1.12 -5.27 26.24
N THR A 264 -0.96 -4.18 26.97
CA THR A 264 0.01 -4.04 28.06
C THR A 264 -0.44 -4.74 29.33
N GLY A 265 -1.76 -4.92 29.52
CA GLY A 265 -2.35 -5.16 30.82
C GLY A 265 -2.31 -3.90 31.68
N LYS A 266 -2.94 -3.97 32.86
CA LYS A 266 -2.79 -2.93 33.89
C LYS A 266 -1.40 -3.03 34.52
N TYR A 267 -0.78 -1.89 34.79
CA TYR A 267 0.55 -1.83 35.39
C TYR A 267 0.68 -0.65 36.35
N VAL A 268 1.72 -0.66 37.18
CA VAL A 268 1.93 0.36 38.21
C VAL A 268 3.26 1.05 37.98
N LEU A 269 3.25 2.38 37.95
CA LEU A 269 4.44 3.22 38.02
C LEU A 269 4.54 3.91 39.38
N LYS A 270 5.76 4.21 39.82
CA LYS A 270 6.01 4.94 41.07
C LYS A 270 6.65 6.29 40.79
N ASP A 271 6.19 7.34 41.46
CA ASP A 271 6.85 8.64 41.39
C ASP A 271 8.11 8.72 42.28
N TYR A 272 8.78 9.87 42.27
CA TYR A 272 9.95 10.17 43.08
C TYR A 272 9.75 9.96 44.59
N TYR A 273 8.51 10.12 45.08
CA TYR A 273 8.17 9.93 46.49
C TYR A 273 7.69 8.50 46.79
N GLY A 274 7.79 7.59 45.82
CA GLY A 274 7.33 6.21 45.95
C GLY A 274 5.82 6.05 45.93
N ARG A 275 5.05 7.08 45.55
CA ARG A 275 3.58 6.96 45.40
C ARG A 275 3.29 6.13 44.16
N SER A 276 2.34 5.22 44.27
CA SER A 276 1.98 4.29 43.20
C SER A 276 0.84 4.84 42.36
N TYR A 277 0.93 4.67 41.04
CA TYR A 277 -0.08 5.06 40.07
C TYR A 277 -0.44 3.84 39.23
N LEU A 278 -1.70 3.42 39.28
CA LEU A 278 -2.24 2.28 38.53
C LEU A 278 -2.70 2.76 37.15
N PHE A 279 -1.89 2.43 36.15
CA PHE A 279 -2.19 2.72 34.76
C PHE A 279 -3.17 1.69 34.19
N PRO A 280 -4.23 2.13 33.48
CA PRO A 280 -5.16 1.21 32.84
C PRO A 280 -4.49 0.47 31.68
N ASP A 281 -5.10 -0.63 31.28
CA ASP A 281 -4.67 -1.40 30.11
C ASP A 281 -4.82 -0.57 28.82
N CYS A 282 -3.89 -0.74 27.87
CA CYS A 282 -3.91 -0.11 26.56
C CYS A 282 -3.30 -1.03 25.49
N ARG A 283 -3.55 -0.71 24.22
CA ARG A 283 -2.94 -1.40 23.07
C ARG A 283 -1.81 -0.54 22.52
N VAL A 284 -0.60 -1.09 22.60
CA VAL A 284 0.56 -0.58 21.87
C VAL A 284 0.57 -1.25 20.50
N ALA A 285 0.70 -0.44 19.45
CA ALA A 285 0.59 -0.89 18.07
C ALA A 285 1.71 -0.38 17.18
N VAL A 286 1.88 -1.04 16.03
CA VAL A 286 2.70 -0.61 14.91
C VAL A 286 1.88 -0.72 13.63
N SER A 287 2.02 0.27 12.75
CA SER A 287 1.40 0.29 11.43
C SER A 287 2.21 -0.51 10.42
N THR A 288 1.55 -1.26 9.55
CA THR A 288 2.22 -1.94 8.41
C THR A 288 2.52 -0.99 7.26
N ALA A 289 1.87 0.17 7.21
CA ALA A 289 2.20 1.28 6.33
C ALA A 289 2.88 2.36 7.17
N GLY A 290 4.14 2.67 6.87
CA GLY A 290 4.97 3.56 7.69
C GLY A 290 4.34 4.92 7.99
N PRO A 291 4.86 5.67 8.98
CA PRO A 291 6.11 5.41 9.70
C PRO A 291 6.01 4.29 10.74
N PHE A 292 7.06 3.45 10.82
CA PHE A 292 7.13 2.29 11.73
C PHE A 292 7.52 2.70 13.16
N ARG A 293 6.62 3.45 13.79
CA ARG A 293 6.75 3.90 15.18
C ARG A 293 5.70 3.26 16.07
N PRO A 294 6.03 3.01 17.35
CA PRO A 294 5.06 2.48 18.27
C PRO A 294 4.04 3.57 18.64
N VAL A 295 2.77 3.21 18.62
CA VAL A 295 1.65 4.10 18.93
C VAL A 295 0.73 3.48 19.98
N VAL A 296 0.05 4.31 20.77
CA VAL A 296 -1.07 3.86 21.61
C VAL A 296 -2.37 4.09 20.85
N ILE A 297 -3.16 3.03 20.64
CA ILE A 297 -4.41 3.10 19.86
C ILE A 297 -5.46 3.93 20.62
N GLU A 298 -5.65 3.65 21.91
CA GLU A 298 -6.67 4.29 22.74
C GLU A 298 -6.36 5.76 23.01
N LYS A 299 -7.40 6.48 23.39
CA LYS A 299 -7.26 7.70 24.16
C LYS A 299 -6.63 7.38 25.51
N TYR A 300 -5.32 7.63 25.65
CA TYR A 300 -4.52 7.19 26.80
C TYR A 300 -3.70 8.33 27.39
N LYS A 301 -3.54 8.34 28.72
CA LYS A 301 -2.65 9.27 29.45
C LYS A 301 -1.39 8.51 29.85
N HIS A 302 -0.22 9.01 29.48
CA HIS A 302 1.05 8.47 29.93
C HIS A 302 2.15 9.54 29.95
N PRO A 303 3.14 9.48 30.85
CA PRO A 303 4.27 10.41 30.83
C PRO A 303 5.03 10.48 29.51
N PHE A 304 5.09 9.39 28.74
CA PHE A 304 5.75 9.34 27.41
C PHE A 304 4.84 9.70 26.24
N LEU A 305 3.63 10.18 26.50
CA LEU A 305 2.70 10.65 25.48
C LEU A 305 2.49 12.16 25.61
N PHE A 306 2.39 12.84 24.47
CA PHE A 306 2.28 14.30 24.45
C PHE A 306 0.89 14.81 24.90
N ARG A 307 -0.17 14.02 24.69
CA ARG A 307 -1.58 14.41 24.92
C ARG A 307 -2.37 13.26 25.56
N HIS A 308 -3.64 13.53 25.84
CA HIS A 308 -4.66 12.52 26.15
C HIS A 308 -5.56 12.33 24.92
N ALA A 309 -5.02 11.72 23.86
CA ALA A 309 -5.68 11.50 22.57
C ALA A 309 -5.48 10.06 22.07
N ALA A 310 -6.24 9.65 21.06
CA ALA A 310 -6.08 8.35 20.40
C ALA A 310 -4.97 8.39 19.33
N GLY A 311 -4.34 7.25 19.06
CA GLY A 311 -3.35 7.09 17.99
C GLY A 311 -2.04 7.85 18.22
N GLN A 312 -1.62 8.02 19.47
CA GLN A 312 -0.44 8.82 19.80
C GLN A 312 0.85 8.03 19.65
N GLU A 313 1.85 8.60 18.98
CA GLU A 313 3.21 8.06 18.96
C GLU A 313 3.82 8.07 20.36
N ILE A 314 4.46 6.96 20.73
CA ILE A 314 5.24 6.84 21.95
C ILE A 314 6.60 7.50 21.70
N CYS A 315 6.94 8.52 22.49
CA CYS A 315 8.21 9.21 22.35
C CYS A 315 9.35 8.33 22.86
N LEU A 316 10.13 7.78 21.95
CA LEU A 316 11.35 7.02 22.24
C LEU A 316 12.59 7.90 21.95
N GLN A 317 13.50 7.98 22.92
CA GLN A 317 14.76 8.69 22.73
C GLN A 317 15.67 7.88 21.79
N ASP A 318 16.31 8.56 20.82
CA ASP A 318 17.26 7.97 19.86
C ASP A 318 16.71 6.80 19.01
N PHE A 319 15.38 6.70 18.88
CA PHE A 319 14.75 5.65 18.08
C PHE A 319 14.73 6.00 16.59
N THR A 320 15.46 5.21 15.80
CA THR A 320 15.41 5.26 14.35
C THR A 320 14.34 4.29 13.83
N PRO A 321 13.23 4.78 13.25
CA PRO A 321 12.21 3.90 12.71
C PRO A 321 12.81 3.07 11.57
N PRO A 322 12.51 1.76 11.50
CA PRO A 322 12.91 0.95 10.35
C PRO A 322 12.32 1.52 9.04
N SER A 323 12.90 1.16 7.89
CA SER A 323 12.43 1.61 6.57
C SER A 323 11.36 0.71 5.97
N GLU A 324 11.29 -0.56 6.40
CA GLU A 324 10.41 -1.58 5.83
C GLU A 324 9.70 -2.41 6.89
N PHE A 325 8.52 -2.91 6.53
CA PHE A 325 7.74 -3.81 7.35
C PHE A 325 8.18 -5.26 7.14
N ASN A 326 8.61 -5.91 8.22
CA ASN A 326 8.78 -7.36 8.30
C ASN A 326 8.53 -7.81 9.76
N ALA A 327 8.61 -9.11 10.02
CA ALA A 327 8.32 -9.64 11.33
C ALA A 327 9.24 -9.09 12.42
N ASP A 328 10.55 -9.06 12.18
CA ASP A 328 11.55 -8.59 13.14
C ASP A 328 11.37 -7.10 13.45
N THR A 329 11.11 -6.28 12.43
CA THR A 329 10.86 -4.84 12.63
C THR A 329 9.57 -4.60 13.39
N ALA A 330 8.50 -5.34 13.09
CA ALA A 330 7.23 -5.25 13.82
C ALA A 330 7.37 -5.67 15.28
N ILE A 331 8.04 -6.81 15.54
CA ILE A 331 8.30 -7.31 16.90
C ILE A 331 9.12 -6.28 17.68
N ARG A 332 10.25 -5.82 17.12
CA ARG A 332 11.12 -4.83 17.75
C ARG A 332 10.36 -3.55 18.10
N VAL A 333 9.60 -2.99 17.16
CA VAL A 333 8.84 -1.74 17.39
C VAL A 333 7.82 -1.93 18.52
N LEU A 334 7.10 -3.06 18.53
CA LEU A 334 6.14 -3.37 19.58
C LEU A 334 6.82 -3.53 20.94
N GLU A 335 7.94 -4.24 21.01
CA GLU A 335 8.71 -4.43 22.24
C GLU A 335 9.24 -3.12 22.79
N GLU A 336 9.80 -2.25 21.95
CA GLU A 336 10.29 -0.93 22.34
C GLU A 336 9.15 -0.06 22.88
N GLY A 337 7.99 -0.04 22.20
CA GLY A 337 6.82 0.68 22.65
C GLY A 337 6.28 0.18 24.01
N ILE A 338 6.15 -1.14 24.17
CA ILE A 338 5.70 -1.76 25.42
C ILE A 338 6.71 -1.48 26.54
N THR A 339 8.00 -1.63 26.27
CA THR A 339 9.08 -1.41 27.23
C THR A 339 9.11 0.04 27.69
N ALA A 340 8.90 0.98 26.76
CA ALA A 340 8.82 2.40 27.07
C ALA A 340 7.70 2.71 28.06
N LEU A 341 6.50 2.16 27.85
CA LEU A 341 5.39 2.39 28.77
C LEU A 341 5.59 1.72 30.12
N LEU A 342 6.09 0.48 30.15
CA LEU A 342 6.15 -0.32 31.37
C LEU A 342 7.37 -0.04 32.24
N TYR A 343 8.53 0.24 31.63
CA TYR A 343 9.82 0.15 32.33
C TYR A 343 10.71 1.39 32.17
N SER A 344 10.50 2.23 31.16
CA SER A 344 11.39 3.38 30.91
C SER A 344 11.15 4.57 31.84
N TYR A 345 10.10 4.54 32.65
CA TYR A 345 9.83 5.60 33.62
C TYR A 345 10.87 5.58 34.75
N ASP A 346 11.70 6.63 34.81
CA ASP A 346 12.68 6.82 35.89
C ASP A 346 12.10 7.67 37.01
N CYS A 347 11.71 7.02 38.11
CA CYS A 347 11.23 7.68 39.33
C CYS A 347 12.27 8.63 39.96
N ARG A 348 13.56 8.52 39.64
CA ARG A 348 14.62 9.39 40.19
C ARG A 348 14.71 10.73 39.47
N ARG A 349 14.17 10.85 38.26
CA ARG A 349 14.17 12.11 37.50
C ARG A 349 13.04 13.02 37.99
N ARG A 350 13.43 14.14 38.60
CA ARG A 350 12.55 15.02 39.37
C ARG A 350 11.77 16.05 38.54
N ASN A 351 12.23 16.39 37.33
CA ASN A 351 11.74 17.51 36.53
C ASN A 351 11.49 17.12 35.05
N GLY A 352 10.49 17.72 34.41
CA GLY A 352 10.24 17.62 32.96
C GLY A 352 8.79 17.24 32.60
N TYR A 353 8.52 17.06 31.30
CA TYR A 353 7.22 16.63 30.76
C TYR A 353 6.82 15.19 31.15
N HIS A 354 7.74 14.44 31.75
CA HIS A 354 7.58 13.04 32.13
C HIS A 354 7.35 12.86 33.64
N SER A 355 6.88 13.88 34.37
CA SER A 355 6.59 13.76 35.82
C SER A 355 5.18 13.21 36.05
N LEU A 356 5.05 12.30 37.04
CA LEU A 356 3.74 11.86 37.55
C LEU A 356 3.16 12.83 38.59
N ASP A 357 4.01 13.63 39.23
CA ASP A 357 3.63 14.60 40.25
C ASP A 357 3.23 15.95 39.61
N PRO A 358 1.97 16.40 39.78
CA PRO A 358 1.47 17.65 39.18
C PRO A 358 2.10 18.91 39.77
N THR A 359 2.67 18.84 40.98
CA THR A 359 3.26 20.00 41.66
C THR A 359 4.56 20.49 41.03
N ARG A 360 5.13 19.74 40.07
CA ARG A 360 6.46 19.99 39.48
C ARG A 360 6.47 20.12 37.96
N CYS A 361 5.32 20.04 37.30
CA CYS A 361 5.22 20.29 35.87
C CYS A 361 5.31 21.79 35.58
N TYR A 362 6.35 22.23 34.87
CA TYR A 362 6.46 23.61 34.39
C TYR A 362 5.40 23.94 33.30
N VAL A 363 4.76 22.91 32.73
CA VAL A 363 3.70 23.01 31.72
C VAL A 363 2.53 22.07 32.08
N ARG A 364 1.37 22.65 32.41
CA ARG A 364 0.12 21.94 32.75
C ARG A 364 -0.54 21.33 31.52
N THR A 365 -0.17 20.10 31.15
CA THR A 365 -0.84 19.44 30.01
C THR A 365 -1.62 18.18 30.40
N ILE A 366 -1.13 17.35 31.34
CA ILE A 366 -1.81 16.13 31.79
C ILE A 366 -1.47 15.86 33.27
N GLU A 367 -2.49 15.61 34.10
CA GLU A 367 -2.34 15.18 35.50
C GLU A 367 -2.75 13.70 35.65
N PHE A 368 -2.13 13.02 36.63
CA PHE A 368 -2.29 11.58 36.90
C PHE A 368 -2.89 11.30 38.29
N VAL A 369 -3.44 12.30 38.97
CA VAL A 369 -4.00 12.15 40.33
C VAL A 369 -5.11 11.09 40.36
N ASP A 370 -5.87 10.98 39.26
CA ASP A 370 -6.91 9.97 39.05
C ASP A 370 -6.40 8.53 38.97
N TYR A 371 -5.09 8.32 38.73
CA TYR A 371 -4.48 6.98 38.70
C TYR A 371 -3.81 6.59 40.01
N ARG A 372 -3.70 7.51 40.98
CA ARG A 372 -3.01 7.26 42.25
C ARG A 372 -3.79 6.25 43.11
N ILE A 373 -3.06 5.29 43.70
CA ILE A 373 -3.60 4.29 44.64
C ILE A 373 -3.05 4.46 46.05
#